data_AF-A0A1I7SCJ5-F1
#
_entry.id   AF-A0A1I7SCJ5-F1
#
_cell.length_a   1.000
_cell.length_b   1.000
_cell.length_c   1.000
_cell.angle_alpha   90.00
_cell.angle_beta   90.00
_cell.angle_gamma   90.00
#
_symmetry.space_group_name_H-M   'P 1'
#
loop_
_entity.id
_entity.type
_entity.pdbx_description
1 polymer ?
#
loop_
_entity_poly.entity_id
_entity_poly.type
_entity_poly.pdbx_seq_one_letter_code
_entity_poly.pdbx_strand_id
1 'polypeptide(L)'
;MSSQDLHRDILRIEFERRDPESMPVGIISERAFADLLLIHAGLPDKKKAKMMNRVRRRFKKSDQNPGISFDECLEYFTFIYHIDRVDMALHFYKLAGKPLDKALLKKVAKKVANVELSDRVVDIIVTMFDENGDGMLSQNEFVAVMKKRMNRGLQQPKDTGLIRLFEAVLTCSKERFSRLVSSH
;
A
#
# COMPACT_ATOMS: atom_id res chain seq x y z
N MET A 1 17.01 -4.79 19.67
CA MET A 1 16.01 -5.09 18.62
C MET A 1 15.98 -3.93 17.65
N SER A 2 16.31 -4.17 16.38
CA SER A 2 16.17 -3.13 15.36
C SER A 2 14.68 -2.93 15.02
N SER A 3 14.31 -1.77 14.47
CA SER A 3 12.93 -1.51 14.02
C SER A 3 12.46 -2.55 12.98
N GLN A 4 13.39 -3.07 12.17
CA GLN A 4 13.11 -4.10 11.16
C GLN A 4 12.75 -5.45 11.80
N ASP A 5 13.41 -5.84 12.89
CA ASP A 5 13.11 -7.09 13.61
C ASP A 5 11.70 -7.06 14.19
N LEU A 6 11.32 -5.93 14.79
CA LEU A 6 9.97 -5.74 15.35
C LEU A 6 8.88 -5.81 14.26
N HIS A 7 9.12 -5.19 13.11
CA HIS A 7 8.18 -5.22 11.99
C HIS A 7 8.00 -6.64 11.42
N ARG A 8 9.10 -7.40 11.32
CA ARG A 8 9.07 -8.80 10.91
C ARG A 8 8.30 -9.67 11.91
N ASP A 9 8.53 -9.49 13.21
CA ASP A 9 7.87 -10.29 14.25
C ASP A 9 6.37 -10.01 14.31
N ILE A 10 5.96 -8.73 14.21
CA ILE A 10 4.54 -8.36 14.13
C ILE A 10 3.90 -9.00 12.89
N LEU A 11 4.58 -8.91 11.73
CA LEU A 11 4.08 -9.50 10.49
C LEU A 11 3.93 -11.02 10.61
N ARG A 12 4.88 -11.71 11.25
CA ARG A 12 4.81 -13.15 11.50
C ARG A 12 3.57 -13.51 12.32
N ILE A 13 3.31 -12.78 13.41
CA ILE A 13 2.10 -13.00 14.23
C ILE A 13 0.82 -12.74 13.41
N GLU A 14 0.79 -11.68 12.59
CA GLU A 14 -0.37 -11.36 11.74
C GLU A 14 -0.62 -12.41 10.65
N PHE A 15 0.46 -13.03 10.14
CA PHE A 15 0.44 -14.11 9.16
C PHE A 15 -0.04 -15.42 9.79
N GLU A 16 0.55 -15.85 10.91
CA GLU A 16 0.19 -17.08 11.61
C GLU A 16 -1.27 -17.08 12.08
N ARG A 17 -1.79 -15.92 12.51
CA ARG A 17 -3.23 -15.77 12.84
C ARG A 17 -4.17 -15.99 11.65
N ARG A 18 -3.64 -16.00 10.43
CA ARG A 18 -4.37 -16.19 9.18
C ARG A 18 -4.08 -17.51 8.50
N ASP A 19 -3.23 -18.35 9.09
CA ASP A 19 -2.95 -19.70 8.64
C ASP A 19 -4.20 -20.56 8.87
N PRO A 20 -4.92 -20.98 7.82
CA PRO A 20 -6.11 -21.80 7.99
C PRO A 20 -5.70 -23.26 8.23
N GLU A 21 -6.40 -23.96 9.13
CA GLU A 21 -6.18 -25.40 9.40
C GLU A 21 -6.25 -26.30 8.15
N SER A 22 -6.84 -25.80 7.05
CA SER A 22 -7.06 -26.52 5.79
C SER A 22 -5.96 -26.34 4.72
N MET A 23 -4.89 -25.57 5.00
CA MET A 23 -3.73 -25.41 4.10
C MET A 23 -2.47 -26.03 4.74
N PRO A 24 -1.41 -26.30 3.94
CA PRO A 24 -0.11 -26.64 4.51
C PRO A 24 0.36 -25.53 5.44
N VAL A 25 0.89 -25.91 6.61
CA VAL A 25 1.43 -24.98 7.61
C VAL A 25 2.39 -23.97 6.96
N GLY A 26 2.20 -22.69 7.26
CA GLY A 26 3.05 -21.62 6.73
C GLY A 26 2.62 -21.08 5.35
N ILE A 27 1.42 -21.45 4.86
CA ILE A 27 0.86 -20.95 3.61
C ILE A 27 -0.54 -20.36 3.86
N ILE A 28 -0.70 -19.07 3.56
CA ILE A 28 -2.01 -18.41 3.62
C ILE A 28 -2.66 -18.35 2.23
N SER A 29 -3.99 -18.40 2.17
CA SER A 29 -4.71 -18.20 0.91
C SER A 29 -4.50 -16.80 0.32
N GLU A 30 -4.70 -16.62 -0.99
CA GLU A 30 -4.63 -15.30 -1.64
C GLU A 30 -5.63 -14.30 -1.04
N ARG A 31 -6.77 -14.80 -0.56
CA ARG A 31 -7.76 -14.00 0.17
C ARG A 31 -7.22 -13.54 1.52
N ALA A 32 -6.58 -14.43 2.27
CA ALA A 32 -5.99 -14.09 3.56
C ALA A 32 -4.82 -13.10 3.40
N PHE A 33 -4.01 -13.28 2.35
CA PHE A 33 -2.96 -12.32 2.00
C PHE A 33 -3.54 -10.95 1.64
N ALA A 34 -4.56 -10.90 0.78
CA ALA A 34 -5.21 -9.64 0.42
C ALA A 34 -5.86 -8.95 1.63
N ASP A 35 -6.46 -9.70 2.57
CA ASP A 35 -6.94 -9.14 3.84
C ASP A 35 -5.79 -8.51 4.64
N LEU A 36 -4.67 -9.22 4.79
CA LEU A 36 -3.44 -8.72 5.44
C LEU A 36 -2.89 -7.43 4.81
N LEU A 37 -3.04 -7.26 3.49
CA LEU A 37 -2.66 -6.04 2.80
C LEU A 37 -3.56 -4.85 3.13
N LEU A 38 -4.84 -5.09 3.40
CA LEU A 38 -5.84 -4.04 3.62
C LEU A 38 -6.00 -3.66 5.10
N ILE A 39 -5.46 -4.47 6.01
CA ILE A 39 -5.38 -4.13 7.43
C ILE A 39 -4.63 -2.80 7.60
N HIS A 40 -5.21 -1.92 8.42
CA HIS A 40 -4.69 -0.58 8.70
C HIS A 40 -4.53 0.34 7.46
N ALA A 41 -5.05 -0.02 6.29
CA ALA A 41 -5.00 0.82 5.10
C ALA A 41 -5.92 2.07 5.17
N GLY A 42 -6.74 2.19 6.22
CA GLY A 42 -7.64 3.32 6.43
C GLY A 42 -8.67 3.51 5.31
N LEU A 43 -9.03 2.42 4.63
CA LEU A 43 -9.99 2.44 3.52
C LEU A 43 -11.44 2.29 4.00
N PRO A 44 -12.40 2.96 3.34
CA PRO A 44 -13.82 2.71 3.56
C PRO A 44 -14.18 1.24 3.30
N ASP A 45 -15.09 0.68 4.10
CA ASP A 45 -15.44 -0.74 4.02
C ASP A 45 -16.00 -1.14 2.66
N LYS A 46 -16.76 -0.26 2.01
CA LYS A 46 -17.24 -0.47 0.63
C LYS A 46 -16.09 -0.66 -0.36
N LYS A 47 -14.99 0.11 -0.21
CA LYS A 47 -13.81 0.00 -1.07
C LYS A 47 -13.05 -1.29 -0.79
N LYS A 48 -12.84 -1.63 0.49
CA LYS A 48 -12.25 -2.92 0.89
C LYS A 48 -13.03 -4.12 0.35
N ALA A 49 -14.36 -4.10 0.49
CA ALA A 49 -15.22 -5.16 -0.02
C ALA A 49 -15.10 -5.31 -1.55
N LYS A 50 -15.04 -4.20 -2.31
CA LYS A 50 -14.83 -4.23 -3.76
C LYS A 50 -13.47 -4.85 -4.13
N MET A 51 -12.41 -4.49 -3.42
CA MET A 51 -11.07 -5.07 -3.58
C MET A 51 -11.08 -6.57 -3.32
N MET A 52 -11.67 -7.00 -2.19
CA MET A 52 -11.76 -8.41 -1.84
C MET A 52 -12.62 -9.23 -2.79
N ASN A 53 -13.70 -8.65 -3.33
CA ASN A 53 -14.54 -9.30 -4.33
C ASN A 53 -13.80 -9.51 -5.67
N ARG A 54 -12.81 -8.69 -6.03
CA ARG A 54 -11.96 -8.93 -7.20
C ARG A 54 -11.06 -10.14 -6.98
N VAL A 55 -10.36 -10.18 -5.84
CA VAL A 55 -9.51 -11.31 -5.44
C VAL A 55 -10.34 -12.61 -5.40
N ARG A 56 -11.50 -12.61 -4.73
CA ARG A 56 -12.37 -13.79 -4.65
C ARG A 56 -12.84 -14.30 -6.01
N ARG A 57 -13.09 -13.39 -6.97
CA ARG A 57 -13.49 -13.77 -8.34
C ARG A 57 -12.33 -14.35 -9.14
N ARG A 58 -11.14 -13.73 -9.03
CA ARG A 58 -9.94 -14.14 -9.77
C ARG A 58 -9.38 -15.48 -9.30
N PHE A 59 -9.38 -15.72 -7.99
CA PHE A 59 -8.76 -16.88 -7.35
C PHE A 59 -9.79 -17.91 -6.84
N LYS A 60 -10.94 -18.06 -7.53
CA LYS A 60 -12.08 -18.88 -7.06
C LYS A 60 -11.86 -20.40 -7.19
N LYS A 61 -10.98 -20.86 -8.07
CA LYS A 61 -10.71 -22.29 -8.32
C LYS A 61 -9.48 -22.73 -7.53
N SER A 62 -9.69 -23.63 -6.56
CA SER A 62 -8.71 -24.05 -5.55
C SER A 62 -7.60 -24.95 -6.09
N ASP A 63 -7.81 -25.63 -7.23
CA ASP A 63 -6.90 -26.67 -7.71
C ASP A 63 -5.54 -26.14 -8.22
N GLN A 64 -5.37 -24.81 -8.32
CA GLN A 64 -4.14 -24.12 -8.72
C GLN A 64 -3.74 -22.98 -7.77
N ASN A 65 -4.26 -22.97 -6.54
CA ASN A 65 -3.96 -21.95 -5.54
C ASN A 65 -2.95 -22.48 -4.50
N PRO A 66 -1.63 -22.44 -4.79
CA PRO A 66 -0.57 -22.75 -3.83
C PRO A 66 -0.52 -21.78 -2.64
N GLY A 67 -1.36 -20.75 -2.60
CA GLY A 67 -1.34 -19.72 -1.55
C GLY A 67 -0.10 -18.84 -1.62
N ILE A 68 0.23 -18.22 -0.49
CA ILE A 68 1.37 -17.32 -0.29
C ILE A 68 2.13 -17.78 0.96
N SER A 69 3.44 -17.98 0.80
CA SER A 69 4.34 -18.30 1.91
C SER A 69 4.67 -17.05 2.75
N PHE A 70 5.21 -17.28 3.96
CA PHE A 70 5.68 -16.16 4.80
C PHE A 70 6.81 -15.37 4.14
N ASP A 71 7.74 -16.02 3.45
CA ASP A 71 8.87 -15.35 2.80
C ASP A 71 8.41 -14.41 1.67
N GLU A 72 7.49 -14.87 0.81
CA GLU A 72 6.87 -14.02 -0.21
C GLU A 72 6.11 -12.84 0.41
N CYS A 73 5.46 -13.07 1.55
CA CYS A 73 4.78 -12.02 2.30
C CYS A 73 5.78 -10.99 2.83
N LEU A 74 6.89 -11.45 3.43
CA LEU A 74 7.95 -10.62 3.98
C LEU A 74 8.66 -9.80 2.89
N GLU A 75 8.94 -10.41 1.75
CA GLU A 75 9.48 -9.73 0.57
C GLU A 75 8.58 -8.57 0.14
N TYR A 76 7.27 -8.83 0.00
CA TYR A 76 6.32 -7.77 -0.31
C TYR A 76 6.33 -6.65 0.73
N PHE A 77 6.32 -6.97 2.03
CA PHE A 77 6.36 -5.93 3.06
C PHE A 77 7.68 -5.16 3.10
N THR A 78 8.79 -5.81 2.79
CA THR A 78 10.10 -5.15 2.61
C THR A 78 10.07 -4.15 1.47
N PHE A 79 9.40 -4.50 0.36
CA PHE A 79 9.15 -3.56 -0.73
C PHE A 79 8.29 -2.36 -0.28
N ILE A 80 7.22 -2.60 0.48
CA ILE A 80 6.34 -1.53 0.98
C ILE A 80 7.01 -0.65 2.06
N TYR A 81 7.98 -1.15 2.83
CA TYR A 81 8.76 -0.30 3.75
C TYR A 81 9.56 0.78 3.01
N HIS A 82 9.80 0.60 1.71
CA HIS A 82 10.46 1.58 0.84
C HIS A 82 9.47 2.43 0.02
N ILE A 83 8.18 2.50 0.40
CA ILE A 83 7.11 3.08 -0.41
C ILE A 83 7.38 4.51 -0.89
N ASP A 84 8.10 5.34 -0.12
CA ASP A 84 8.43 6.71 -0.55
C ASP A 84 9.43 6.73 -1.70
N ARG A 85 10.43 5.83 -1.68
CA ARG A 85 11.37 5.68 -2.80
C ARG A 85 10.69 5.02 -4.00
N VAL A 86 9.78 4.07 -3.74
CA VAL A 86 8.97 3.43 -4.78
C VAL A 86 8.09 4.46 -5.47
N ASP A 87 7.41 5.33 -4.73
CA ASP A 87 6.58 6.41 -5.27
C ASP A 87 7.38 7.33 -6.20
N MET A 88 8.57 7.74 -5.77
CA MET A 88 9.48 8.54 -6.58
C MET A 88 9.92 7.81 -7.86
N ALA A 89 10.29 6.53 -7.76
CA ALA A 89 10.66 5.73 -8.93
C ALA A 89 9.49 5.58 -9.92
N LEU A 90 8.29 5.30 -9.42
CA LEU A 90 7.07 5.21 -10.23
C LEU A 90 6.72 6.54 -10.89
N HIS A 91 6.94 7.66 -10.20
CA HIS A 91 6.79 8.99 -10.78
C HIS A 91 7.72 9.20 -11.98
N PHE A 92 9.01 8.83 -11.88
CA PHE A 92 9.94 8.92 -13.01
C PHE A 92 9.53 8.04 -14.19
N TYR A 93 9.06 6.81 -13.94
CA TYR A 93 8.58 5.94 -15.01
C TYR A 93 7.33 6.49 -15.70
N LYS A 94 6.43 7.11 -14.94
CA LYS A 94 5.25 7.80 -15.48
C LYS A 94 5.65 8.98 -16.37
N LEU A 95 6.63 9.79 -15.95
CA LEU A 95 7.16 10.90 -16.77
C LEU A 95 7.79 10.39 -18.08
N ALA A 96 8.39 9.21 -18.06
CA ALA A 96 8.90 8.54 -19.25
C ALA A 96 7.82 7.83 -20.11
N GLY A 97 6.53 8.03 -19.80
CA GLY A 97 5.43 7.44 -20.55
C GLY A 97 5.29 5.92 -20.41
N LYS A 98 5.92 5.30 -19.39
CA LYS A 98 5.80 3.85 -19.17
C LYS A 98 4.59 3.54 -18.30
N PRO A 99 3.72 2.58 -18.71
CA PRO A 99 2.62 2.12 -17.86
C PRO A 99 3.16 1.33 -16.67
N LEU A 100 2.41 1.36 -15.56
CA LEU A 100 2.72 0.54 -14.38
C LEU A 100 2.02 -0.81 -14.49
N ASP A 101 2.67 -1.70 -15.23
CA ASP A 101 2.29 -3.11 -15.35
C ASP A 101 3.03 -3.99 -14.32
N LYS A 102 2.75 -5.30 -14.36
CA LYS A 102 3.38 -6.31 -13.51
C LYS A 102 4.90 -6.32 -13.63
N ALA A 103 5.42 -6.20 -14.86
CA ALA A 103 6.86 -6.26 -15.12
C ALA A 103 7.59 -5.04 -14.55
N LEU A 104 6.99 -3.85 -14.69
CA LEU A 104 7.52 -2.63 -14.11
C LEU A 104 7.51 -2.71 -12.58
N LEU A 105 6.43 -3.22 -11.97
CA LEU A 105 6.36 -3.39 -10.52
C LEU A 105 7.50 -4.28 -9.99
N LYS A 106 7.74 -5.44 -10.61
CA LYS A 106 8.87 -6.33 -10.26
C LYS A 106 10.22 -5.62 -10.45
N LYS A 107 10.39 -4.88 -11.54
CA LYS A 107 11.62 -4.13 -11.83
C LYS A 107 11.89 -3.07 -10.77
N VAL A 108 10.86 -2.33 -10.36
CA VAL A 108 10.96 -1.32 -9.31
C VAL A 108 11.27 -1.96 -7.97
N ALA A 109 10.62 -3.07 -7.62
CA ALA A 109 10.92 -3.82 -6.39
C ALA A 109 12.39 -4.25 -6.33
N LYS A 110 12.93 -4.81 -7.42
CA LYS A 110 14.33 -5.22 -7.50
C LYS A 110 15.29 -4.02 -7.42
N LYS A 111 14.99 -2.92 -8.11
CA LYS A 111 15.90 -1.76 -8.18
C LYS A 111 15.87 -0.86 -6.94
N VAL A 112 14.72 -0.74 -6.27
CA VAL A 112 14.52 0.22 -5.17
C VAL A 112 14.63 -0.46 -3.80
N ALA A 113 14.12 -1.68 -3.68
CA ALA A 113 14.07 -2.40 -2.41
C ALA A 113 15.00 -3.63 -2.38
N ASN A 114 15.64 -3.99 -3.50
CA ASN A 114 16.42 -5.21 -3.67
C ASN A 114 15.63 -6.49 -3.34
N VAL A 115 14.35 -6.50 -3.70
CA VAL A 115 13.42 -7.62 -3.45
C VAL A 115 12.97 -8.22 -4.78
N GLU A 116 12.81 -9.55 -4.83
CA GLU A 116 12.22 -10.27 -5.96
C GLU A 116 10.80 -10.71 -5.65
N LEU A 117 9.81 -9.90 -6.04
CA LEU A 117 8.41 -10.28 -5.85
C LEU A 117 8.06 -11.48 -6.74
N SER A 118 7.40 -12.49 -6.17
CA SER A 118 6.87 -13.62 -6.95
C SER A 118 5.76 -13.16 -7.91
N ASP A 119 5.59 -13.87 -9.03
CA ASP A 119 4.50 -13.58 -9.98
C ASP A 119 3.13 -13.68 -9.31
N ARG A 120 3.00 -14.59 -8.34
CA ARG A 120 1.76 -14.77 -7.58
C ARG A 120 1.42 -13.53 -6.76
N VAL A 121 2.39 -13.03 -6.00
CA VAL A 121 2.21 -11.81 -5.19
C VAL A 121 1.83 -10.63 -6.09
N VAL A 122 2.54 -10.45 -7.20
CA VAL A 122 2.26 -9.37 -8.17
C VAL A 122 0.87 -9.50 -8.77
N ASP A 123 0.44 -10.71 -9.13
CA ASP A 123 -0.89 -10.97 -9.66
C ASP A 123 -2.01 -10.61 -8.67
N ILE A 124 -1.82 -10.93 -7.39
CA ILE A 124 -2.79 -10.56 -6.34
C ILE A 124 -2.83 -9.04 -6.17
N ILE A 125 -1.67 -8.38 -6.11
CA ILE A 125 -1.59 -6.91 -5.96
C ILE A 125 -2.30 -6.23 -7.13
N VAL A 126 -1.96 -6.59 -8.37
CA VAL A 126 -2.60 -5.99 -9.55
C VAL A 126 -4.10 -6.23 -9.51
N THR A 127 -4.54 -7.47 -9.30
CA THR A 127 -5.97 -7.82 -9.19
C THR A 127 -6.70 -7.01 -8.11
N MET A 128 -6.03 -6.75 -6.99
CA MET A 128 -6.63 -6.08 -5.85
C MET A 128 -6.73 -4.57 -6.05
N PHE A 129 -5.77 -3.94 -6.75
CA PHE A 129 -5.69 -2.49 -6.91
C PHE A 129 -6.25 -1.96 -8.23
N ASP A 130 -6.20 -2.73 -9.33
CA ASP A 130 -6.65 -2.35 -10.69
C ASP A 130 -8.18 -2.12 -10.78
N GLU A 131 -8.65 -0.87 -10.60
CA GLU A 131 -10.08 -0.55 -10.49
C GLU A 131 -10.83 -0.59 -11.82
N ASN A 132 -10.14 -0.32 -12.93
CA ASN A 132 -10.69 -0.28 -14.29
C ASN A 132 -10.52 -1.61 -15.05
N GLY A 133 -9.70 -2.53 -14.55
CA GLY A 133 -9.50 -3.86 -15.10
C GLY A 133 -8.60 -3.88 -16.34
N ASP A 134 -7.74 -2.87 -16.52
CA ASP A 134 -6.84 -2.79 -17.67
C ASP A 134 -5.52 -3.56 -17.47
N GLY A 135 -5.34 -4.17 -16.29
CA GLY A 135 -4.13 -4.90 -15.91
C GLY A 135 -2.95 -4.00 -15.53
N MET A 136 -3.18 -2.69 -15.46
CA MET A 136 -2.22 -1.67 -15.06
C MET A 136 -2.64 -1.08 -13.72
N LEU A 137 -1.67 -0.56 -12.97
CA LEU A 137 -1.93 0.15 -11.73
C LEU A 137 -1.74 1.64 -11.96
N SER A 138 -2.68 2.47 -11.48
CA SER A 138 -2.35 3.87 -11.32
C SER A 138 -1.56 4.11 -10.03
N GLN A 139 -0.69 5.12 -10.06
CA GLN A 139 0.04 5.59 -8.88
C GLN A 139 -0.93 5.92 -7.72
N ASN A 140 -2.10 6.47 -8.04
CA ASN A 140 -3.12 6.85 -7.05
C ASN A 140 -3.84 5.64 -6.43
N GLU A 141 -4.00 4.54 -7.16
CA GLU A 141 -4.64 3.33 -6.65
C GLU A 141 -3.72 2.53 -5.74
N PHE A 142 -2.46 2.38 -6.12
CA PHE A 142 -1.51 1.55 -5.39
C PHE A 142 -0.77 2.32 -4.28
N VAL A 143 -0.06 3.39 -4.63
CA VAL A 143 0.84 4.09 -3.70
C VAL A 143 0.06 4.79 -2.59
N ALA A 144 -1.04 5.47 -2.91
CA ALA A 144 -1.81 6.21 -1.91
C ALA A 144 -2.36 5.30 -0.80
N VAL A 145 -2.77 4.08 -1.16
CA VAL A 145 -3.24 3.08 -0.19
C VAL A 145 -2.08 2.55 0.64
N MET A 146 -0.95 2.23 0.01
CA MET A 146 0.22 1.69 0.71
C MET A 146 0.88 2.70 1.65
N LYS A 147 0.91 3.99 1.30
CA LYS A 147 1.37 5.06 2.21
C LYS A 147 0.48 5.16 3.44
N LYS A 148 -0.85 5.19 3.27
CA LYS A 148 -1.79 5.19 4.41
C LYS A 148 -1.60 3.99 5.33
N ARG A 149 -1.37 2.81 4.75
CA ARG A 149 -1.08 1.58 5.48
C ARG A 149 0.23 1.67 6.27
N MET A 150 1.31 2.14 5.66
CA MET A 150 2.61 2.30 6.35
C MET A 150 2.55 3.25 7.52
N ASN A 151 1.72 4.27 7.40
CA ASN A 151 1.46 5.20 8.48
C ASN A 151 0.58 4.62 9.58
N ARG A 152 0.05 3.39 9.45
CA ARG A 152 -0.84 2.70 10.41
C ARG A 152 -2.02 3.55 10.90
N GLY A 153 -2.48 4.51 10.07
CA GLY A 153 -3.49 5.50 10.48
C GLY A 153 -3.02 6.59 11.45
N LEU A 154 -1.71 6.64 11.77
CA LEU A 154 -1.11 7.59 12.72
C LEU A 154 -0.81 8.97 12.12
N GLN A 155 -0.85 9.11 10.79
CA GLN A 155 -0.68 10.41 10.12
C GLN A 155 -1.98 11.18 9.88
N GLN A 156 -3.14 10.61 10.19
CA GLN A 156 -4.35 11.42 10.19
C GLN A 156 -4.38 12.20 11.51
N PRO A 157 -4.16 13.53 11.50
CA PRO A 157 -4.51 14.32 12.67
C PRO A 157 -6.00 14.07 12.92
N LYS A 158 -6.33 13.56 14.10
CA LYS A 158 -7.72 13.46 14.55
C LYS A 158 -8.28 14.89 14.56
N ASP A 159 -9.06 15.22 13.55
CA ASP A 159 -9.93 16.40 13.44
C ASP A 159 -9.37 17.75 13.96
N THR A 160 -8.29 18.25 13.35
CA THR A 160 -7.85 19.66 13.50
C THR A 160 -7.84 20.44 12.19
N GLY A 161 -8.48 19.92 11.14
CA GLY A 161 -8.51 20.55 9.81
C GLY A 161 -9.08 21.97 9.79
N LEU A 162 -10.09 22.24 10.63
CA LEU A 162 -10.68 23.57 10.76
C LEU A 162 -9.75 24.52 11.53
N ILE A 163 -9.09 24.05 12.59
CA ILE A 163 -8.15 24.86 13.38
C ILE A 163 -6.97 25.31 12.52
N ARG A 164 -6.40 24.40 11.71
CA ARG A 164 -5.34 24.73 10.76
C ARG A 164 -5.78 25.71 9.68
N LEU A 165 -7.05 25.63 9.24
CA LEU A 165 -7.60 26.58 8.28
C LEU A 165 -7.73 27.98 8.89
N PHE A 166 -8.22 28.08 10.14
CA PHE A 166 -8.30 29.34 10.87
C PHE A 166 -6.91 29.94 11.13
N GLU A 167 -5.94 29.12 11.56
CA GLU A 167 -4.55 29.55 11.73
C GLU A 167 -3.94 30.04 10.41
N ALA A 168 -4.18 29.34 9.30
CA ALA A 168 -3.71 29.76 7.98
C ALA A 168 -4.33 31.09 7.55
N VAL A 169 -5.64 31.29 7.76
CA VAL A 169 -6.34 32.54 7.45
C VAL A 169 -5.81 33.70 8.31
N LEU A 170 -5.60 33.47 9.60
CA LEU A 170 -5.05 34.47 10.52
C LEU A 170 -3.61 34.84 10.18
N THR A 171 -2.78 33.85 9.85
CA THR A 171 -1.39 34.06 9.45
C THR A 171 -1.31 34.86 8.14
N CYS A 172 -2.08 34.47 7.13
CA CYS A 172 -2.17 35.21 5.86
C CYS A 172 -2.68 36.64 6.04
N SER A 173 -3.64 36.85 6.95
CA SER A 173 -4.19 38.18 7.24
C SER A 173 -3.18 39.08 7.97
N LYS A 174 -2.44 38.51 8.93
CA LYS A 174 -1.38 39.21 9.66
C LYS A 174 -0.20 39.58 8.76
N GLU A 175 0.19 38.69 7.85
CA GLU A 175 1.21 38.97 6.83
C GLU A 175 0.76 40.06 5.86
N ARG A 176 -0.49 40.00 5.38
CA ARG A 176 -1.04 41.01 4.47
C ARG A 176 -1.13 42.38 5.15
N PHE A 177 -1.53 42.42 6.42
CA PHE A 177 -1.56 43.66 7.22
C PHE A 177 -0.16 44.22 7.47
N SER A 178 0.82 43.36 7.80
CA SER A 178 2.21 43.81 8.00
C SER A 178 2.82 44.36 6.70
N ARG A 179 2.50 43.77 5.54
CA ARG A 179 2.93 44.29 4.23
C ARG A 179 2.27 45.62 3.87
N LEU A 180 1.01 45.84 4.26
CA LEU A 180 0.29 47.11 4.05
C LEU A 180 0.80 48.23 4.97
N VAL A 181 1.20 47.89 6.20
CA VAL A 181 1.76 48.85 7.16
C VAL A 181 3.23 49.21 6.83
N SER A 182 4.02 48.27 6.27
CA SER A 182 5.38 48.57 5.79
C SER A 182 5.45 49.26 4.42
N SER A 183 4.32 49.48 3.73
CA SER A 183 4.27 50.22 2.46
C SER A 183 3.87 51.70 2.61
N HIS A 184 3.83 52.23 3.83
CA HIS A 184 3.67 53.65 4.15
C HIS A 184 4.85 54.18 4.95
#